data_AF-A0A918CPU5-F1
#
_entry.id   AF-A0A918CPU5-F1
#
_cell.length_a   1.000
_cell.length_b   1.000
_cell.length_c   1.000
_cell.angle_alpha   90.00
_cell.angle_beta   90.00
_cell.angle_gamma   90.00
#
_symmetry.space_group_name_H-M   'P 1'
#
loop_
_entity.id
_entity.type
_entity.pdbx_description
1 polymer ?
#
loop_
_entity_poly.entity_id
_entity_poly.type
_entity_poly.pdbx_seq_one_letter_code
_entity_poly.pdbx_strand_id
1 'polypeptide(L)'
;MTTSKFVDHELKADEGRIGPHDHLTRAEVLALLPTSPSWPSRDSKADRDRGHMRLLNAAKILDWLADHPGDGWQERWRAAGADSGKAFVLAAVLGDSASQRNGLVAGLNCLMMSRIVLPGYAFLRGYKALRLFKDVQQTFPGGVREVSLGHLRAPLRNPLQARACLHPLPGPPDGSSPTAPPPGDHPEPPRAHSRGPRQRLARRGRRTSSQL
;
A
#
# COMPACT_ATOMS: atom_id res chain seq x y z
N MET A 1 25.65 40.55 21.71
CA MET A 1 26.00 39.33 20.97
C MET A 1 25.30 38.17 21.65
N THR A 2 24.12 37.79 21.16
CA THR A 2 23.25 36.81 21.81
C THR A 2 23.61 35.43 21.28
N THR A 3 24.23 34.60 22.11
CA THR A 3 24.57 33.22 21.81
C THR A 3 23.29 32.40 21.66
N SER A 4 22.94 32.09 20.41
CA SER A 4 21.86 31.16 20.08
C SER A 4 22.23 29.78 20.60
N LYS A 5 21.56 29.33 21.66
CA LYS A 5 21.59 27.95 22.13
C LYS A 5 20.82 27.09 21.13
N PHE A 6 21.46 26.72 20.02
CA PHE A 6 21.07 25.50 19.33
C PHE A 6 21.47 24.36 20.26
N VAL A 7 20.49 23.87 21.02
CA VAL A 7 20.60 22.60 21.71
C VAL A 7 20.79 21.58 20.61
N ASP A 8 22.01 21.05 20.49
CA ASP A 8 22.24 19.77 19.83
C ASP A 8 21.36 18.77 20.59
N HIS A 9 20.18 18.51 20.05
CA HIS A 9 19.51 17.27 20.34
C HIS A 9 20.42 16.20 19.78
N GLU A 10 21.28 15.68 20.65
CA GLU A 10 21.86 14.36 20.52
C GLU A 10 20.66 13.42 20.33
N LEU A 11 20.28 13.23 19.06
CA LEU A 11 19.24 12.32 18.63
C LEU A 11 19.77 10.94 18.97
N LYS A 12 19.60 10.51 20.24
CA LYS A 12 19.66 9.10 20.59
C LYS A 12 18.84 8.41 19.51
N ALA A 13 19.49 7.51 18.78
CA ALA A 13 18.84 6.73 17.75
C ALA A 13 17.51 6.24 18.33
N ASP A 14 16.45 6.45 17.58
CA ASP A 14 15.05 6.27 17.96
C ASP A 14 14.73 4.76 18.08
N GLU A 15 15.56 4.02 18.82
CA GLU A 15 15.69 2.56 18.85
C GLU A 15 14.43 1.89 19.43
N GLY A 16 13.55 2.65 20.09
CA GLY A 16 12.31 2.15 20.68
C GLY A 16 11.03 2.41 19.87
N ARG A 17 11.08 3.08 18.71
CA ARG A 17 9.84 3.40 17.98
C ARG A 17 9.26 2.16 17.32
N ILE A 18 8.20 1.62 17.93
CA ILE A 18 7.41 0.50 17.42
C ILE A 18 5.99 1.01 17.13
N GLY A 19 5.45 0.63 15.98
CA GLY A 19 4.09 0.97 15.58
C GLY A 19 3.02 0.11 16.26
N PRO A 20 1.76 0.57 16.34
CA PRO A 20 0.67 -0.21 16.93
C PRO A 20 0.33 -1.50 16.14
N HIS A 21 0.89 -1.66 14.94
CA HIS A 21 0.60 -2.74 14.01
C HIS A 21 1.85 -3.59 13.71
N ASP A 22 2.87 -3.50 14.56
CA ASP A 22 4.18 -4.12 14.33
C ASP A 22 4.15 -5.64 14.24
N HIS A 23 3.21 -6.28 14.94
CA HIS A 23 3.06 -7.74 14.96
C HIS A 23 1.88 -8.24 14.11
N LEU A 24 1.24 -7.36 13.31
CA LEU A 24 0.23 -7.83 12.37
C LEU A 24 0.86 -8.78 11.35
N THR A 25 0.16 -9.83 10.98
CA THR A 25 0.56 -10.67 9.86
C THR A 25 0.55 -9.87 8.56
N ARG A 26 1.29 -10.35 7.55
CA ARG A 26 1.29 -9.74 6.22
C ARG A 26 -0.12 -9.54 5.66
N ALA A 27 -0.99 -10.53 5.81
CA ALA A 27 -2.36 -10.48 5.32
C ALA A 27 -3.17 -9.40 6.04
N GLU A 28 -3.03 -9.28 7.36
CA GLU A 28 -3.69 -8.25 8.16
C GLU A 28 -3.18 -6.85 7.82
N VAL A 29 -1.87 -6.68 7.62
CA VAL A 29 -1.32 -5.39 7.14
C VAL A 29 -1.96 -5.00 5.81
N LEU A 30 -2.01 -5.91 4.84
CA LEU A 30 -2.60 -5.62 3.52
C LEU A 30 -4.11 -5.36 3.59
N ALA A 31 -4.83 -5.96 4.54
CA ALA A 31 -6.24 -5.67 4.80
C ALA A 31 -6.44 -4.33 5.51
N LEU A 32 -5.46 -3.87 6.29
CA LEU A 32 -5.49 -2.59 7.00
C LEU A 32 -5.30 -1.40 6.06
N LEU A 33 -4.39 -1.48 5.07
CA LEU A 33 -4.04 -0.31 4.24
C LEU A 33 -5.26 0.39 3.58
N PRO A 34 -6.26 -0.33 3.03
CA PRO A 34 -7.45 0.27 2.43
C PRO A 34 -8.36 1.03 3.40
N THR A 35 -8.17 0.85 4.70
CA THR A 35 -8.96 1.55 5.74
C THR A 35 -8.42 2.94 6.07
N SER A 36 -7.25 3.30 5.53
CA SER A 36 -6.65 4.62 5.76
C SER A 36 -7.47 5.76 5.12
N PRO A 37 -7.60 6.92 5.77
CA PRO A 37 -8.25 8.10 5.19
C PRO A 37 -7.60 8.61 3.89
N SER A 38 -6.32 8.32 3.67
CA SER A 38 -5.58 8.71 2.46
C SER A 38 -5.66 7.67 1.33
N TRP A 39 -6.46 6.62 1.50
CA TRP A 39 -6.69 5.61 0.49
C TRP A 39 -7.49 6.19 -0.70
N PRO A 40 -7.18 5.84 -1.96
CA PRO A 40 -7.96 6.30 -3.10
C PRO A 40 -9.43 5.85 -2.97
N SER A 41 -10.37 6.67 -3.41
CA SER A 41 -11.78 6.27 -3.43
C SER A 41 -12.01 5.10 -4.38
N ARG A 42 -13.20 4.50 -4.38
CA ARG A 42 -13.51 3.39 -5.30
C ARG A 42 -14.39 3.83 -6.47
N ASP A 43 -14.53 5.15 -6.65
CA ASP A 43 -15.54 5.75 -7.54
C ASP A 43 -15.13 5.65 -9.02
N SER A 44 -13.83 5.61 -9.30
CA SER A 44 -13.29 5.55 -10.66
C SER A 44 -12.43 4.29 -10.89
N LYS A 45 -12.26 3.91 -12.16
CA LYS A 45 -11.29 2.85 -12.53
C LYS A 45 -9.87 3.26 -12.14
N ALA A 46 -9.48 4.51 -12.44
CA ALA A 46 -8.14 5.01 -12.13
C ALA A 46 -7.85 4.96 -10.63
N ASP A 47 -8.85 5.16 -9.78
CA ASP A 47 -8.69 5.15 -8.33
C ASP A 47 -8.52 3.73 -7.80
N ARG A 48 -9.32 2.80 -8.34
CA ARG A 48 -9.15 1.36 -8.10
C ARG A 48 -7.78 0.86 -8.53
N ASP A 49 -7.30 1.28 -9.71
CA ASP A 49 -5.98 0.92 -10.23
C ASP A 49 -4.86 1.47 -9.32
N ARG A 50 -4.99 2.71 -8.82
CA ARG A 50 -4.06 3.29 -7.83
C ARG A 50 -4.08 2.52 -6.51
N GLY A 51 -5.26 2.15 -6.00
CA GLY A 51 -5.38 1.35 -4.78
C GLY A 51 -4.76 -0.04 -4.93
N HIS A 52 -5.06 -0.72 -6.04
CA HIS A 52 -4.45 -2.00 -6.39
C HIS A 52 -2.92 -1.89 -6.46
N MET A 53 -2.40 -0.84 -7.09
CA MET A 53 -0.96 -0.64 -7.20
C MET A 53 -0.28 -0.36 -5.86
N ARG A 54 -0.94 0.35 -4.94
CA ARG A 54 -0.44 0.54 -3.57
C ARG A 54 -0.34 -0.79 -2.82
N LEU A 55 -1.39 -1.63 -2.89
CA LEU A 55 -1.39 -2.96 -2.27
C LEU A 55 -0.31 -3.87 -2.82
N LEU A 56 -0.22 -3.99 -4.15
CA LEU A 56 0.75 -4.87 -4.80
C LEU A 56 2.19 -4.49 -4.44
N ASN A 57 2.48 -3.19 -4.37
CA ASN A 57 3.82 -2.73 -4.03
C ASN A 57 4.12 -2.78 -2.53
N ALA A 58 3.14 -2.53 -1.66
CA ALA A 58 3.31 -2.77 -0.23
C ALA A 58 3.58 -4.24 0.06
N ALA A 59 2.87 -5.15 -0.62
CA ALA A 59 3.08 -6.60 -0.52
C ALA A 59 4.53 -6.99 -0.84
N LYS A 60 5.11 -6.46 -1.94
CA LYS A 60 6.52 -6.70 -2.30
C LYS A 60 7.50 -6.27 -1.21
N ILE A 61 7.26 -5.14 -0.56
CA ILE A 61 8.11 -4.65 0.53
C ILE A 61 7.98 -5.57 1.75
N LEU A 62 6.75 -5.99 2.09
CA LEU A 62 6.52 -6.91 3.20
C LEU A 62 7.12 -8.30 2.93
N ASP A 63 7.06 -8.79 1.68
CA ASP A 63 7.72 -10.03 1.26
C ASP A 63 9.23 -9.92 1.47
N TRP A 64 9.84 -8.84 0.98
CA TRP A 64 11.26 -8.59 1.20
C TRP A 64 11.62 -8.46 2.69
N LEU A 65 10.80 -7.79 3.52
CA LEU A 65 11.03 -7.68 4.96
C LEU A 65 10.87 -9.03 5.69
N ALA A 66 10.02 -9.93 5.19
CA ALA A 66 9.82 -11.24 5.78
C ALA A 66 11.07 -12.13 5.72
N ASP A 67 11.99 -11.85 4.78
CA ASP A 67 13.27 -12.56 4.64
C ASP A 67 14.32 -12.15 5.69
N HIS A 68 14.08 -11.08 6.46
CA HIS A 68 14.99 -10.61 7.51
C HIS A 68 14.55 -11.08 8.90
N PRO A 69 15.48 -11.29 9.85
CA PRO A 69 15.14 -11.69 11.20
C PRO A 69 14.41 -10.57 11.96
N GLY A 70 13.56 -10.95 12.91
CA GLY A 70 12.82 -10.04 13.79
C GLY A 70 11.40 -10.52 14.08
N ASP A 71 10.90 -10.21 15.29
CA ASP A 71 9.57 -10.62 15.75
C ASP A 71 8.46 -9.69 15.23
N GLY A 72 8.83 -8.47 14.85
CA GLY A 72 7.93 -7.47 14.29
C GLY A 72 8.48 -6.80 13.02
N TRP A 73 7.63 -6.04 12.33
CA TRP A 73 7.99 -5.34 11.10
C TRP A 73 9.10 -4.31 11.31
N GLN A 74 9.14 -3.66 12.45
CA GLN A 74 10.14 -2.66 12.81
C GLN A 74 11.52 -3.30 13.03
N GLU A 75 11.58 -4.45 13.69
CA GLU A 75 12.84 -5.19 13.85
C GLU A 75 13.35 -5.66 12.50
N ARG A 76 12.47 -6.20 11.67
CA ARG A 76 12.80 -6.61 10.29
C ARG A 76 13.29 -5.44 9.44
N TRP A 77 12.68 -4.27 9.59
CA TRP A 77 13.13 -3.03 8.93
C TRP A 77 14.56 -2.67 9.32
N ARG A 78 14.91 -2.78 10.60
CA ARG A 78 16.27 -2.52 11.10
C ARG A 78 17.27 -3.58 10.65
N ALA A 79 16.90 -4.86 10.77
CA ALA A 79 17.72 -5.98 10.35
C ALA A 79 18.04 -5.92 8.84
N ALA A 80 17.09 -5.44 8.04
CA ALA A 80 17.27 -5.21 6.61
C ALA A 80 18.19 -4.02 6.28
N GLY A 81 18.59 -3.21 7.26
CA GLY A 81 19.35 -1.98 7.02
C GLY A 81 18.55 -0.92 6.25
N ALA A 82 17.22 -0.97 6.29
CA ALA A 82 16.34 -0.16 5.45
C ALA A 82 16.48 1.35 5.71
N ASP A 83 16.94 1.74 6.91
CA ASP A 83 17.23 3.13 7.27
C ASP A 83 18.39 3.77 6.46
N SER A 84 19.16 2.96 5.72
CA SER A 84 20.16 3.44 4.76
C SER A 84 19.56 4.33 3.66
N GLY A 85 18.24 4.22 3.43
CA GLY A 85 17.47 5.19 2.68
C GLY A 85 16.56 4.59 1.61
N LYS A 86 15.66 5.43 1.09
CA LYS A 86 14.68 5.03 0.06
C LYS A 86 15.34 4.35 -1.15
N ALA A 87 16.46 4.89 -1.65
CA ALA A 87 17.11 4.33 -2.83
C ALA A 87 17.61 2.89 -2.61
N PHE A 88 18.11 2.59 -1.41
CA PHE A 88 18.53 1.26 -0.99
C PHE A 88 17.34 0.30 -0.95
N VAL A 89 16.24 0.66 -0.28
CA VAL A 89 15.02 -0.17 -0.22
C VAL A 89 14.47 -0.45 -1.62
N LEU A 90 14.40 0.58 -2.48
CA LEU A 90 13.90 0.42 -3.85
C LEU A 90 14.79 -0.53 -4.67
N ALA A 91 16.12 -0.43 -4.53
CA ALA A 91 17.05 -1.31 -5.22
C ALA A 91 16.95 -2.76 -4.70
N ALA A 92 16.84 -2.94 -3.39
CA ALA A 92 16.70 -4.27 -2.77
C ALA A 92 15.42 -4.98 -3.21
N VAL A 93 14.31 -4.25 -3.37
CA VAL A 93 13.01 -4.86 -3.72
C VAL A 93 12.78 -4.98 -5.24
N LEU A 94 13.28 -4.06 -6.06
CA LEU A 94 13.03 -4.05 -7.52
C LEU A 94 14.20 -4.55 -8.38
N GLY A 95 15.40 -4.63 -7.83
CA GLY A 95 16.62 -4.67 -8.64
C GLY A 95 16.67 -3.47 -9.59
N ASP A 96 16.90 -3.73 -10.89
CA ASP A 96 17.12 -2.70 -11.92
C ASP A 96 15.82 -2.15 -12.58
N SER A 97 14.64 -2.54 -12.09
CA SER A 97 13.36 -2.17 -12.73
C SER A 97 12.92 -0.74 -12.43
N ALA A 98 13.38 0.23 -13.23
CA ALA A 98 13.05 1.66 -13.07
C ALA A 98 11.54 1.98 -13.20
N SER A 99 10.81 1.25 -14.03
CA SER A 99 9.38 1.49 -14.32
C SER A 99 8.46 1.26 -13.12
N GLN A 100 8.90 0.49 -12.11
CA GLN A 100 8.10 0.17 -10.93
C GLN A 100 8.38 1.07 -9.72
N ARG A 101 9.38 1.97 -9.82
CA ARG A 101 9.81 2.81 -8.68
C ARG A 101 8.67 3.63 -8.08
N ASN A 102 7.84 4.26 -8.91
CA ASN A 102 6.74 5.10 -8.42
C ASN A 102 5.69 4.29 -7.66
N GLY A 103 5.37 3.09 -8.14
CA GLY A 103 4.48 2.17 -7.44
C GLY A 103 5.05 1.75 -6.09
N LEU A 104 6.35 1.44 -6.05
CA LEU A 104 7.02 1.03 -4.83
C LEU A 104 7.11 2.14 -3.78
N VAL A 105 7.37 3.38 -4.22
CA VAL A 105 7.30 4.57 -3.35
C VAL A 105 5.89 4.75 -2.79
N ALA A 106 4.84 4.51 -3.60
CA ALA A 106 3.46 4.60 -3.12
C ALA A 106 3.13 3.52 -2.08
N GLY A 107 3.59 2.28 -2.28
CA GLY A 107 3.46 1.20 -1.30
C GLY A 107 4.19 1.52 0.01
N LEU A 108 5.43 2.01 -0.08
CA LEU A 108 6.25 2.40 1.07
C LEU A 108 5.60 3.53 1.89
N ASN A 109 5.03 4.55 1.21
CA ASN A 109 4.26 5.59 1.88
C ASN A 109 3.08 5.01 2.68
N CYS A 110 2.37 4.02 2.13
CA CYS A 110 1.24 3.40 2.84
C CYS A 110 1.68 2.71 4.12
N LEU A 111 2.82 2.01 4.11
CA LEU A 111 3.38 1.34 5.28
C LEU A 111 3.82 2.34 6.36
N MET A 112 4.45 3.44 5.96
CA MET A 112 4.84 4.51 6.90
C MET A 112 3.64 5.24 7.50
N MET A 113 2.65 5.60 6.67
CA MET A 113 1.45 6.31 7.14
C MET A 113 0.59 5.43 8.05
N SER A 114 0.52 4.13 7.77
CA SER A 114 -0.18 3.16 8.61
C SER A 114 0.67 2.71 9.81
N ARG A 115 1.86 3.30 10.01
CA ARG A 115 2.76 3.01 11.12
C ARG A 115 3.12 1.51 11.25
N ILE A 116 3.24 0.82 10.12
CA ILE A 116 3.77 -0.56 10.07
C ILE A 116 5.28 -0.53 10.29
N VAL A 117 5.94 0.44 9.64
CA VAL A 117 7.36 0.75 9.83
C VAL A 117 7.50 2.22 10.15
N LEU A 118 8.42 2.53 11.06
CA LEU A 118 8.76 3.87 11.52
C LEU A 118 10.24 4.12 11.19
N PRO A 119 10.54 4.69 10.01
CA PRO A 119 11.92 4.93 9.62
C PRO A 119 12.60 5.96 10.52
N GLY A 120 13.90 5.76 10.73
CA GLY A 120 14.73 6.69 11.47
C GLY A 120 14.94 8.02 10.74
N TYR A 121 15.53 8.98 11.46
CA TYR A 121 15.81 10.31 10.91
C TYR A 121 16.68 10.28 9.65
N ALA A 122 17.68 9.40 9.60
CA ALA A 122 18.57 9.25 8.44
C ALA A 122 17.79 8.95 7.15
N PHE A 123 16.82 8.02 7.23
CA PHE A 123 15.93 7.69 6.13
C PHE A 123 15.09 8.89 5.70
N LEU A 124 14.43 9.55 6.67
CA LEU A 124 13.50 10.66 6.41
C LEU A 124 14.21 11.89 5.83
N ARG A 125 15.45 12.17 6.25
CA ARG A 125 16.29 13.25 5.71
C ARG A 125 16.55 13.08 4.21
N GLY A 126 16.86 11.85 3.79
CA GLY A 126 17.07 11.51 2.37
C GLY A 126 15.77 11.35 1.56
N TYR A 127 14.62 11.24 2.23
CA TYR A 127 13.34 10.92 1.58
C TYR A 127 12.81 12.05 0.68
N LYS A 128 13.23 13.31 0.91
CA LYS A 128 12.71 14.55 0.25
C LYS A 128 11.18 14.62 0.32
N ALA A 129 10.66 14.56 1.55
CA ALA A 129 9.30 14.19 1.91
C ALA A 129 8.20 15.25 1.70
N LEU A 130 8.26 16.15 0.71
CA LEU A 130 7.21 17.17 0.54
C LEU A 130 5.80 16.56 0.34
N ARG A 131 5.72 15.41 -0.34
CA ARG A 131 4.45 14.70 -0.57
C ARG A 131 3.98 13.88 0.63
N LEU A 132 4.89 13.17 1.29
CA LEU A 132 4.58 12.45 2.53
C LEU A 132 4.15 13.44 3.64
N PHE A 133 4.80 14.59 3.73
CA PHE A 133 4.41 15.66 4.65
C PHE A 133 2.99 16.16 4.37
N LYS A 134 2.66 16.44 3.09
CA LYS A 134 1.27 16.79 2.70
C LYS A 134 0.27 15.69 3.06
N ASP A 135 0.60 14.43 2.79
CA ASP A 135 -0.29 13.30 3.06
C ASP A 135 -0.50 13.10 4.57
N VAL A 136 0.55 13.26 5.39
CA VAL A 136 0.46 13.26 6.87
C VAL A 136 -0.42 14.41 7.37
N GLN A 137 -0.29 15.62 6.82
CA GLN A 137 -1.14 16.75 7.19
C GLN A 137 -2.63 16.49 6.88
N GLN A 138 -2.93 15.75 5.81
CA GLN A 138 -4.31 15.38 5.45
C GLN A 138 -4.86 14.27 6.36
N THR A 139 -4.02 13.31 6.79
CA THR A 139 -4.42 12.25 7.72
C THR A 139 -4.57 12.76 9.16
N PHE A 140 -3.81 13.79 9.55
CA PHE A 140 -3.85 14.40 10.88
C PHE A 140 -4.11 15.91 10.79
N PRO A 141 -5.33 16.34 10.43
CA PRO A 141 -5.64 17.76 10.22
C PRO A 141 -5.56 18.64 11.49
N GLY A 142 -5.25 18.07 12.67
CA GLY A 142 -5.01 18.80 13.93
C GLY A 142 -3.63 18.58 14.58
N GLY A 143 -2.70 17.89 13.93
CA GLY A 143 -1.54 17.27 14.59
C GLY A 143 -0.22 18.06 14.59
N VAL A 144 -0.24 19.37 14.88
CA VAL A 144 0.93 20.09 15.45
C VAL A 144 0.42 21.16 16.40
N ARG A 145 -0.23 20.73 17.48
CA ARG A 145 -0.39 21.57 18.67
C ARG A 145 -0.05 20.75 19.91
N GLU A 146 1.07 21.18 20.48
CA GLU A 146 1.35 21.22 21.91
C GLU A 146 1.80 19.91 22.60
N VAL A 147 3.13 19.82 22.77
CA VAL A 147 3.73 19.12 23.90
C VAL A 147 3.32 19.88 25.17
N SER A 148 2.17 19.56 25.75
CA SER A 148 1.81 20.01 27.10
C SER A 148 2.29 18.97 28.11
N LEU A 149 3.46 19.24 28.68
CA LEU A 149 3.84 18.73 30.00
C LEU A 149 2.83 19.25 31.02
N GLY A 150 2.06 18.35 31.63
CA GLY A 150 1.44 18.60 32.93
C GLY A 150 -0.09 18.43 32.98
N HIS A 151 -0.47 17.52 33.87
CA HIS A 151 -1.66 17.58 34.72
C HIS A 151 -3.01 17.01 34.22
N LEU A 152 -3.36 15.92 34.92
CA LEU A 152 -4.67 15.63 35.55
C LEU A 152 -5.80 14.96 34.74
N ARG A 153 -5.96 13.66 35.05
CA ARG A 153 -7.19 13.00 35.58
C ARG A 153 -8.50 13.09 34.77
N ALA A 154 -8.75 11.98 34.03
CA ALA A 154 -9.98 11.16 33.97
C ALA A 154 -11.31 11.76 33.42
N PRO A 155 -12.35 10.94 33.09
CA PRO A 155 -12.40 9.49 32.83
C PRO A 155 -12.94 9.11 31.43
N LEU A 156 -12.73 7.84 31.09
CA LEU A 156 -13.26 7.10 29.94
C LEU A 156 -14.78 7.32 29.75
N ARG A 157 -15.19 7.77 28.57
CA ARG A 157 -16.60 7.77 28.15
C ARG A 157 -17.00 6.37 27.68
N ASN A 158 -18.00 5.85 28.37
CA ASN A 158 -18.64 4.54 28.31
C ASN A 158 -19.14 4.14 26.89
N PRO A 159 -18.89 2.91 26.40
CA PRO A 159 -19.39 2.43 25.11
C PRO A 159 -20.77 1.76 25.25
N LEU A 160 -21.85 2.54 25.42
CA LEU A 160 -23.24 2.07 25.35
C LEU A 160 -24.19 3.10 24.72
N GLN A 161 -23.82 3.65 23.56
CA GLN A 161 -24.74 4.36 22.66
C GLN A 161 -24.64 3.85 21.22
N ALA A 162 -24.55 2.52 21.06
CA ALA A 162 -24.80 1.84 19.80
C ALA A 162 -26.23 1.26 19.83
N ARG A 163 -27.25 2.12 19.77
CA ARG A 163 -28.66 1.73 19.55
C ARG A 163 -29.53 2.96 19.35
N ALA A 164 -29.62 3.45 18.11
CA ALA A 164 -30.77 4.20 17.57
C ALA A 164 -30.50 4.69 16.14
N CYS A 165 -30.40 3.76 15.18
CA CYS A 165 -30.60 4.07 13.75
C CYS A 165 -31.34 2.90 13.09
N LEU A 166 -32.60 2.68 13.50
CA LEU A 166 -33.57 1.91 12.71
C LEU A 166 -34.52 2.93 12.10
N HIS A 167 -34.23 3.36 10.87
CA HIS A 167 -35.24 4.01 10.04
C HIS A 167 -36.07 2.92 9.33
N PRO A 168 -37.41 3.06 9.24
CA PRO A 168 -38.24 2.10 8.54
C PRO A 168 -38.08 2.21 7.02
N LEU A 169 -38.06 1.05 6.36
CA LEU A 169 -38.12 0.88 4.90
C LEU A 169 -39.49 1.36 4.37
N PRO A 170 -39.54 2.06 3.22
CA PRO A 170 -40.80 2.24 2.49
C PRO A 170 -41.22 0.93 1.82
N GLY A 171 -42.50 0.56 1.99
CA GLY A 171 -43.10 -0.67 1.46
C GLY A 171 -43.24 -0.69 -0.07
N PRO A 172 -43.45 -1.89 -0.66
CA PRO A 172 -43.57 -2.06 -2.10
C PRO A 172 -44.98 -1.68 -2.60
N PRO A 173 -45.11 -1.13 -3.82
CA PRO A 173 -46.40 -1.10 -4.50
C PRO A 173 -46.73 -2.48 -5.08
N ASP A 174 -47.94 -2.94 -4.76
CA ASP A 174 -48.60 -4.11 -5.33
C ASP A 174 -48.79 -4.03 -6.85
N GLY A 175 -48.80 -5.21 -7.47
CA GLY A 175 -49.67 -5.48 -8.61
C GLY A 175 -49.06 -5.31 -10.01
N SER A 176 -48.52 -6.41 -10.54
CA SER A 176 -48.88 -6.99 -11.85
C SER A 176 -47.89 -8.08 -12.25
N SER A 177 -48.36 -9.31 -12.35
CA SER A 177 -47.75 -10.39 -13.15
C SER A 177 -48.70 -10.68 -14.33
N PRO A 178 -48.39 -11.60 -15.25
CA PRO A 178 -47.33 -11.52 -16.25
C PRO A 178 -47.92 -11.71 -17.67
N THR A 179 -47.34 -11.09 -18.70
CA THR A 179 -47.69 -11.42 -20.10
C THR A 179 -46.43 -11.81 -20.85
N ALA A 180 -46.28 -13.11 -21.06
CA ALA A 180 -45.32 -13.68 -21.99
C ALA A 180 -45.82 -13.54 -23.45
N PRO A 181 -44.92 -13.25 -24.39
CA PRO A 181 -45.09 -13.62 -25.79
C PRO A 181 -44.12 -14.75 -26.22
N PRO A 182 -44.39 -15.41 -27.36
CA PRO A 182 -44.13 -16.83 -27.65
C PRO A 182 -42.70 -17.14 -28.15
N PRO A 183 -42.33 -18.44 -28.31
CA PRO A 183 -40.97 -18.86 -28.60
C PRO A 183 -40.65 -18.63 -30.09
N GLY A 184 -39.55 -17.93 -30.35
CA GLY A 184 -39.04 -17.69 -31.70
C GLY A 184 -37.61 -18.22 -31.82
N ASP A 185 -37.50 -19.37 -32.48
CA ASP A 185 -36.43 -19.79 -33.38
C ASP A 185 -34.97 -19.53 -32.99
N HIS A 186 -34.36 -20.59 -32.44
CA HIS A 186 -32.96 -20.89 -32.70
C HIS A 186 -32.73 -21.14 -34.19
N PRO A 187 -31.69 -20.55 -34.77
CA PRO A 187 -30.84 -21.28 -35.70
C PRO A 187 -29.49 -21.61 -35.05
N GLU A 188 -29.18 -22.90 -35.10
CA GLU A 188 -27.89 -23.54 -34.85
C GLU A 188 -26.71 -22.84 -35.58
N PRO A 189 -25.46 -23.08 -35.13
CA PRO A 189 -24.27 -22.40 -35.60
C PRO A 189 -23.73 -23.00 -36.90
N PRO A 190 -23.04 -22.22 -37.76
CA PRO A 190 -22.21 -22.81 -38.80
C PRO A 190 -20.92 -23.40 -38.19
N ARG A 191 -20.74 -24.68 -38.53
CA ARG A 191 -19.63 -25.57 -38.17
C ARG A 191 -18.26 -25.07 -38.64
N ALA A 192 -17.26 -25.64 -37.97
CA ALA A 192 -15.85 -25.60 -38.25
C ALA A 192 -15.49 -25.89 -39.72
N HIS A 193 -14.61 -25.06 -40.28
CA HIS A 193 -13.71 -25.46 -41.35
C HIS A 193 -12.28 -25.53 -40.82
N SER A 194 -11.83 -26.77 -40.71
CA SER A 194 -10.46 -27.21 -40.71
C SER A 194 -9.72 -26.74 -41.98
N ARG A 195 -8.57 -26.08 -41.80
CA ARG A 195 -7.44 -26.18 -42.73
C ARG A 195 -6.14 -26.06 -41.94
N GLY A 196 -5.50 -27.21 -41.78
CA GLY A 196 -4.18 -27.36 -41.21
C GLY A 196 -3.05 -26.96 -42.18
N PRO A 197 -1.85 -27.51 -42.00
CA PRO A 197 -0.63 -26.74 -41.88
C PRO A 197 0.18 -26.69 -43.18
N ARG A 198 1.01 -25.65 -43.35
CA ARG A 198 2.14 -25.71 -44.28
C ARG A 198 3.43 -25.22 -43.63
N GLN A 199 4.27 -26.21 -43.38
CA GLN A 199 5.71 -26.13 -43.23
C GLN A 199 6.38 -25.48 -44.45
N ARG A 200 7.47 -24.74 -44.22
CA ARG A 200 8.79 -24.95 -44.86
C ARG A 200 9.81 -24.01 -44.18
N LEU A 201 10.80 -24.51 -43.44
CA LEU A 201 12.06 -25.16 -43.85
C LEU A 201 13.04 -24.28 -44.64
N ALA A 202 14.32 -24.42 -44.24
CA ALA A 202 15.57 -23.91 -44.83
C ALA A 202 15.93 -22.46 -44.43
N ARG A 203 17.16 -22.10 -44.03
CA ARG A 203 18.51 -22.68 -44.09
C ARG A 203 19.38 -21.88 -43.08
N ARG A 204 20.17 -22.47 -42.19
CA ARG A 204 21.53 -23.04 -42.37
C ARG A 204 22.65 -21.99 -42.50
N GLY A 205 23.58 -22.04 -41.53
CA GLY A 205 24.93 -21.45 -41.51
C GLY A 205 25.22 -20.93 -40.10
N ARG A 206 25.94 -21.57 -39.17
CA ARG A 206 27.16 -22.40 -39.17
C ARG A 206 28.39 -21.68 -39.75
N ARG A 207 29.20 -21.05 -38.88
CA ARG A 207 30.68 -21.17 -38.75
C ARG A 207 31.22 -19.97 -37.94
N THR A 208 31.73 -20.15 -36.73
CA THR A 208 33.07 -20.62 -36.26
C THR A 208 34.06 -19.47 -36.06
N SER A 209 34.73 -19.55 -34.90
CA SER A 209 36.10 -19.10 -34.61
C SER A 209 36.30 -17.61 -34.36
N SER A 210 36.65 -17.20 -33.14
CA SER A 210 37.95 -17.39 -32.45
C SER A 210 38.97 -16.35 -32.90
N GLN A 211 39.40 -15.51 -31.97
CA GLN A 211 40.76 -14.97 -31.74
C GLN A 211 40.60 -13.87 -30.68
N LEU A 212 41.07 -14.12 -29.46
CA LEU A 212 42.40 -13.75 -28.93
C LEU A 212 42.51 -12.24 -28.69
#